data_AF-A0A1Y4TQF4-F1
#
_entry.id   AF-A0A1Y4TQF4-F1
#
_cell.length_a   1.000
_cell.length_b   1.000
_cell.length_c   1.000
_cell.angle_alpha   90.00
_cell.angle_beta   90.00
_cell.angle_gamma   90.00
#
_symmetry.space_group_name_H-M   'P 1'
#
loop_
_entity.id
_entity.type
_entity.pdbx_description
1 polymer ?
#
loop_
_entity_poly.entity_id
_entity_poly.type
_entity_poly.pdbx_seq_one_letter_code
_entity_poly.pdbx_strand_id
1 'polypeptide(L)'
;MSNHAMVTASQFDPAQLTFRDLICHYGTGRVIHIDGRGASKQIQYRFGIQTEIGDFEVHEWMKLVRVLIERAGEEPLQQRLVELLEQEMPWLHRDFERQLEALELHARRIFENPEWVAYEKFNRR
;
A
#
# COMPACT_ATOMS: atom_id res chain seq x y z
N MET A 1 21.58 -14.51 -10.78
CA MET A 1 21.41 -13.27 -11.56
C MET A 1 20.02 -12.71 -11.24
N SER A 2 19.96 -11.44 -10.82
CA SER A 2 18.88 -10.64 -10.17
C SER A 2 17.48 -11.24 -9.96
N ASN A 3 17.20 -11.74 -8.75
CA ASN A 3 15.87 -12.23 -8.31
C ASN A 3 14.92 -11.16 -7.72
N HIS A 4 15.18 -9.86 -7.94
CA HIS A 4 14.35 -8.77 -7.36
C HIS A 4 14.01 -7.75 -8.45
N ALA A 5 13.49 -8.22 -9.58
CA ALA A 5 12.91 -7.35 -10.60
C ALA A 5 11.50 -6.95 -10.12
N MET A 6 11.18 -5.66 -10.23
CA MET A 6 9.82 -5.20 -9.98
C MET A 6 8.89 -5.71 -11.06
N VAL A 7 7.66 -6.03 -10.65
CA VAL A 7 6.54 -6.16 -11.57
C VAL A 7 5.90 -4.78 -11.75
N THR A 8 5.31 -4.56 -12.93
CA THR A 8 4.62 -3.31 -13.26
C THR A 8 3.11 -3.57 -13.29
N ALA A 9 2.30 -2.57 -12.94
CA ALA A 9 0.85 -2.73 -12.95
C ALA A 9 0.31 -3.17 -14.32
N SER A 10 0.94 -2.73 -15.42
CA SER A 10 0.58 -3.09 -16.79
C SER A 10 0.74 -4.58 -17.15
N GLN A 11 1.42 -5.37 -16.31
CA GLN A 11 1.60 -6.81 -16.53
C GLN A 11 0.37 -7.63 -16.08
N PHE A 12 -0.56 -7.00 -15.35
CA PHE A 12 -1.72 -7.66 -14.80
C PHE A 12 -2.99 -7.03 -15.39
N ASP A 13 -4.00 -7.86 -15.62
CA ASP A 13 -5.35 -7.38 -15.94
C ASP A 13 -6.06 -7.00 -14.64
N PRO A 14 -6.38 -5.71 -14.39
CA PRO A 14 -7.07 -5.30 -13.18
C PRO A 14 -8.44 -5.95 -13.02
N ALA A 15 -9.07 -6.48 -14.08
CA ALA A 15 -10.33 -7.22 -14.00
C ALA A 15 -10.18 -8.61 -13.37
N GLN A 16 -8.98 -9.19 -13.39
CA GLN A 16 -8.70 -10.53 -12.84
C GLN A 16 -8.08 -10.49 -11.44
N LEU A 17 -7.58 -9.32 -11.01
CA LEU A 17 -6.98 -9.16 -9.70
C LEU A 17 -8.02 -9.17 -8.58
N THR A 18 -7.62 -9.70 -7.42
CA THR A 18 -8.34 -9.66 -6.15
C THR A 18 -7.53 -8.92 -5.09
N PHE A 19 -8.17 -8.51 -3.99
CA PHE A 19 -7.45 -7.89 -2.88
C PHE A 19 -6.38 -8.81 -2.29
N ARG A 20 -6.63 -10.13 -2.28
CA ARG A 20 -5.68 -11.14 -1.78
C ARG A 20 -4.35 -11.10 -2.54
N ASP A 21 -4.41 -10.91 -3.85
CA ASP A 21 -3.21 -10.86 -4.70
C ASP A 21 -2.32 -9.65 -4.35
N LEU A 22 -2.91 -8.59 -3.80
CA LEU A 22 -2.25 -7.33 -3.48
C LEU A 22 -2.02 -7.12 -1.98
N ILE A 23 -2.22 -8.13 -1.13
CA ILE A 23 -1.89 -8.02 0.29
C ILE A 23 -0.41 -7.70 0.44
N CYS A 24 -0.10 -6.61 1.15
CA CYS A 24 1.27 -6.26 1.52
C CYS A 24 1.81 -7.33 2.49
N HIS A 25 2.83 -8.06 2.06
CA HIS A 25 3.58 -8.96 2.95
C HIS A 25 4.62 -8.20 3.74
N TYR A 26 5.36 -7.31 3.07
CA TYR A 26 6.33 -6.39 3.65
C TYR A 26 6.75 -5.31 2.63
N GLY A 27 7.22 -4.17 3.14
CA GLY A 27 7.86 -3.14 2.32
C GLY A 27 9.25 -3.56 1.84
N THR A 28 9.58 -3.21 0.60
CA THR A 28 10.90 -3.41 0.00
C THR A 28 11.58 -2.06 -0.22
N GLY A 29 12.91 -2.06 -0.18
CA GLY A 29 13.71 -0.85 -0.35
C GLY A 29 15.04 -1.16 -1.02
N ARG A 30 15.43 -0.35 -2.01
CA ARG A 30 16.72 -0.53 -2.67
C ARG A 30 17.32 0.80 -3.09
N VAL A 31 18.63 0.93 -2.88
CA VAL A 31 19.39 2.01 -3.50
C VAL A 31 19.45 1.73 -5.01
N ILE A 32 18.99 2.69 -5.80
CA ILE A 32 18.98 2.59 -7.28
C ILE A 32 20.03 3.50 -7.93
N HIS A 33 20.44 4.55 -7.23
CA HIS A 33 21.46 5.46 -7.71
C HIS A 33 22.29 6.00 -6.55
N ILE A 34 23.59 6.09 -6.76
CA ILE A 34 24.52 6.79 -5.88
C ILE A 34 25.37 7.68 -6.78
N ASP A 35 25.32 8.98 -6.52
CA ASP A 35 26.21 9.96 -7.14
C ASP A 35 27.07 10.65 -6.08
N GLY A 36 28.27 11.07 -6.47
CA GLY A 36 29.20 11.77 -5.58
C GLY A 36 29.85 10.91 -4.49
N ARG A 37 30.61 11.57 -3.60
CA ARG A 37 31.33 10.95 -2.47
C ARG A 37 31.34 11.90 -1.26
N GLY A 38 31.40 11.34 -0.05
CA GLY A 38 31.45 12.15 1.18
C GLY A 38 30.24 13.07 1.30
N ALA A 39 30.48 14.36 1.51
CA ALA A 39 29.43 15.36 1.68
C ALA A 39 28.57 15.62 0.42
N SER A 40 29.04 15.24 -0.78
CA SER A 40 28.25 15.37 -2.02
C SER A 40 27.46 14.11 -2.38
N LYS A 41 27.47 13.08 -1.52
CA LYS A 41 26.81 11.81 -1.80
C LYS A 41 25.29 12.00 -1.90
N GLN A 42 24.74 11.79 -3.09
CA GLN A 42 23.29 11.72 -3.31
C GLN A 42 22.90 10.26 -3.46
N ILE A 43 21.88 9.83 -2.71
CA ILE A 43 21.38 8.46 -2.77
C ILE A 43 19.92 8.51 -3.14
N GLN A 44 19.59 7.85 -4.25
CA GLN A 44 18.20 7.64 -4.64
C GLN A 44 17.77 6.24 -4.21
N TYR A 45 16.63 6.19 -3.52
CA TYR A 45 16.01 4.96 -3.07
C TYR A 45 14.76 4.68 -3.90
N ARG A 46 14.55 3.42 -4.22
CA ARG A 46 13.28 2.87 -4.65
C ARG A 46 12.61 2.23 -3.44
N PHE A 47 11.32 2.52 -3.27
CA PHE A 47 10.46 1.90 -2.29
C PHE A 47 9.50 0.94 -3.00
N GLY A 48 9.09 -0.11 -2.32
CA GLY A 48 8.19 -1.09 -2.89
C GLY A 48 7.40 -1.87 -1.88
N ILE A 49 6.52 -2.71 -2.40
CA ILE A 49 5.64 -3.58 -1.63
C ILE A 49 5.69 -4.97 -2.24
N GLN A 50 6.16 -5.93 -1.44
CA GLN A 50 6.07 -7.33 -1.78
C GLN A 50 4.64 -7.80 -1.54
N THR A 51 4.06 -8.42 -2.55
CA THR A 51 2.76 -9.10 -2.52
C THR A 51 2.91 -10.56 -2.96
N GLU A 52 1.81 -11.31 -3.00
CA GLU A 52 1.78 -12.67 -3.53
C GLU A 52 2.23 -12.72 -5.00
N ILE A 53 1.82 -11.75 -5.81
CA ILE A 53 2.05 -11.75 -7.26
C ILE A 53 3.31 -10.98 -7.69
N GLY A 54 4.05 -10.41 -6.74
CA GLY A 54 5.34 -9.76 -7.01
C GLY A 54 5.63 -8.54 -6.16
N ASP A 55 6.80 -7.95 -6.44
CA ASP A 55 7.29 -6.73 -5.81
C ASP A 55 6.98 -5.52 -6.68
N PHE A 56 6.09 -4.64 -6.21
CA PHE A 56 5.66 -3.44 -6.93
C PHE A 56 6.38 -2.19 -6.42
N GLU A 57 6.54 -1.19 -7.27
CA GLU A 57 6.78 0.18 -6.78
C GLU A 57 5.52 0.65 -6.00
N VAL A 58 5.71 1.41 -4.92
CA VAL A 58 4.63 1.78 -4.00
C VAL A 58 3.45 2.46 -4.70
N HIS A 59 3.70 3.42 -5.58
CA HIS A 59 2.63 4.13 -6.28
C HIS A 59 1.92 3.23 -7.30
N GLU A 60 2.64 2.34 -7.97
CA GLU A 60 2.04 1.33 -8.85
C GLU A 60 1.11 0.39 -8.08
N TRP A 61 1.53 -0.09 -6.90
CA TRP A 61 0.68 -0.89 -6.02
C TRP A 61 -0.54 -0.11 -5.54
N MET A 62 -0.36 1.14 -5.10
CA MET A 62 -1.47 1.99 -4.64
C MET A 62 -2.52 2.20 -5.75
N LYS A 63 -2.09 2.38 -7.01
CA LYS A 63 -3.00 2.49 -8.16
C LYS A 63 -3.83 1.21 -8.33
N LEU A 64 -3.21 0.04 -8.27
CA LEU A 64 -3.92 -1.23 -8.42
C LEU A 64 -4.96 -1.44 -7.32
N VAL A 65 -4.60 -1.17 -6.06
CA VAL A 65 -5.57 -1.28 -4.94
C VAL A 65 -6.74 -0.31 -5.12
N ARG A 66 -6.49 0.93 -5.54
CA ARG A 66 -7.56 1.91 -5.84
C ARG A 66 -8.51 1.42 -6.93
N VAL A 67 -7.98 0.85 -8.00
CA VAL A 67 -8.81 0.26 -9.07
C VAL A 67 -9.68 -0.88 -8.54
N LEU A 68 -9.18 -1.72 -7.63
CA LEU A 68 -9.99 -2.77 -7.01
C LEU A 68 -11.10 -2.21 -6.13
N ILE A 69 -10.80 -1.15 -5.36
CA ILE A 69 -11.78 -0.45 -4.51
C ILE A 69 -12.89 0.16 -5.37
N GLU A 70 -12.53 0.90 -6.41
CA GLU A 70 -13.47 1.53 -7.35
C GLU A 70 -14.36 0.47 -8.03
N ARG A 71 -13.75 -0.63 -8.49
CA ARG A 71 -14.48 -1.74 -9.12
C ARG A 71 -15.46 -2.41 -8.15
N ALA A 72 -15.12 -2.46 -6.86
CA ALA A 72 -15.98 -3.03 -5.83
C ALA A 72 -17.05 -2.05 -5.31
N GLY A 73 -16.97 -0.76 -5.68
CA GLY A 73 -17.83 0.29 -5.12
C GLY A 73 -17.55 0.56 -3.63
N GLU A 74 -16.33 0.31 -3.18
CA GLU A 74 -15.92 0.38 -1.77
C GLU A 74 -15.22 1.71 -1.42
N GLU A 75 -15.33 2.75 -2.26
CA GLU A 75 -14.77 4.08 -1.98
C GLU A 75 -15.26 4.66 -0.64
N PRO A 76 -16.56 4.53 -0.26
CA PRO A 76 -17.02 4.98 1.06
C PRO A 76 -16.33 4.24 2.22
N LEU A 77 -16.01 2.96 2.03
CA LEU A 77 -15.33 2.13 3.01
C LEU A 77 -13.87 2.57 3.17
N GLN A 78 -13.19 2.83 2.04
CA GLN A 78 -11.83 3.37 2.02
C GLN A 78 -11.77 4.76 2.67
N GLN A 79 -12.75 5.63 2.40
CA GLN A 79 -12.82 6.96 3.01
C GLN A 79 -12.96 6.86 4.53
N ARG A 80 -13.80 5.94 5.02
CA ARG A 80 -13.95 5.67 6.46
C ARG A 80 -12.66 5.18 7.10
N LEU A 81 -11.85 4.38 6.39
CA LEU A 81 -10.53 3.98 6.88
C LEU A 81 -9.64 5.21 7.05
N VAL A 82 -9.54 6.05 6.02
CA VAL A 82 -8.73 7.29 6.07
C VAL A 82 -9.13 8.18 7.24
N GLU A 83 -10.43 8.41 7.45
CA GLU A 83 -10.94 9.20 8.58
C GLU A 83 -10.58 8.60 9.93
N LEU A 84 -10.63 7.27 10.07
CA LEU A 84 -10.21 6.59 11.28
C LEU A 84 -8.70 6.80 11.53
N LEU A 85 -7.86 6.69 10.48
CA LEU A 85 -6.42 6.88 10.62
C LEU A 85 -6.06 8.33 10.99
N GLU A 86 -6.77 9.31 10.43
CA GLU A 86 -6.61 10.72 10.80
C GLU A 86 -6.90 10.98 12.28
N GLN A 87 -7.87 10.27 12.85
CA GLN A 87 -8.27 10.42 14.25
C GLN A 87 -7.37 9.66 15.22
N GLU A 88 -6.96 8.45 14.85
CA GLU A 88 -6.35 7.48 15.77
C GLU A 88 -4.83 7.35 15.60
N MET A 89 -4.27 7.79 14.47
CA MET A 89 -2.84 7.65 14.15
C MET A 89 -2.17 9.00 13.83
N PRO A 90 -2.05 9.89 14.84
CA PRO A 90 -1.45 11.22 14.65
C PRO A 90 0.04 11.20 14.27
N TRP A 91 0.72 10.05 14.41
CA TRP A 91 2.11 9.86 13.98
C TRP A 91 2.26 9.63 12.47
N LEU A 92 1.17 9.36 11.74
CA LEU A 92 1.19 9.42 10.27
C LEU A 92 1.10 10.89 9.89
N HIS A 93 2.24 11.51 9.62
CA HIS A 93 2.34 12.96 9.50
C HIS A 93 1.93 13.46 8.12
N ARG A 94 2.18 12.66 7.09
CA ARG A 94 1.92 13.02 5.69
C ARG A 94 0.66 12.33 5.17
N ASP A 95 -0.07 13.02 4.32
CA ASP A 95 -1.25 12.46 3.65
C ASP A 95 -0.91 11.19 2.88
N PHE A 96 0.28 11.14 2.27
CA PHE A 96 0.79 9.93 1.60
C PHE A 96 0.86 8.73 2.56
N GLU A 97 1.37 8.90 3.78
CA GLU A 97 1.51 7.82 4.77
C GLU A 97 0.13 7.32 5.20
N ARG A 98 -0.82 8.23 5.44
CA ARG A 98 -2.22 7.87 5.77
C ARG A 98 -2.91 7.14 4.63
N GLN A 99 -2.74 7.60 3.39
CA GLN A 99 -3.32 6.97 2.21
C GLN A 99 -2.73 5.57 1.97
N LEU A 100 -1.42 5.42 2.13
CA LEU A 100 -0.73 4.15 2.00
C LEU A 100 -1.23 3.14 3.06
N GLU A 101 -1.25 3.55 4.33
CA GLU A 101 -1.73 2.72 5.43
C GLU A 101 -3.20 2.31 5.23
N ALA A 102 -4.07 3.24 4.84
CA ALA A 102 -5.48 2.94 4.60
C ALA A 102 -5.67 1.92 3.47
N LEU A 103 -4.91 2.06 2.37
CA LEU A 103 -4.94 1.08 1.28
C LEU A 103 -4.41 -0.28 1.72
N GLU A 104 -3.39 -0.33 2.58
CA GLU A 104 -2.87 -1.60 3.10
C GLU A 104 -3.90 -2.32 3.98
N LEU A 105 -4.54 -1.58 4.88
CA LEU A 105 -5.63 -2.08 5.72
C LEU A 105 -6.81 -2.57 4.87
N HIS A 106 -7.16 -1.87 3.79
CA HIS A 106 -8.23 -2.26 2.88
C HIS A 106 -7.89 -3.54 2.11
N ALA A 107 -6.69 -3.62 1.53
CA ALA A 107 -6.23 -4.81 0.81
C ALA A 107 -6.21 -6.06 1.71
N ARG A 108 -5.88 -5.89 3.00
CA ARG A 108 -5.93 -6.95 4.02
C ARG A 108 -7.34 -7.30 4.49
N ARG A 109 -8.37 -6.55 4.07
CA ARG A 109 -9.75 -6.65 4.59
C ARG A 109 -9.79 -6.55 6.12
N ILE A 110 -8.98 -5.67 6.72
CA ILE A 110 -8.80 -5.66 8.18
C ILE A 110 -10.12 -5.42 8.94
N PHE A 111 -11.04 -4.69 8.33
CA PHE A 111 -12.35 -4.37 8.88
C PHE A 111 -13.29 -5.59 8.97
N GLU A 112 -12.97 -6.69 8.32
CA GLU A 112 -13.67 -7.97 8.44
C GLU A 112 -13.12 -8.83 9.58
N ASN A 113 -11.98 -8.46 10.18
CA ASN A 113 -11.34 -9.20 11.26
C ASN A 113 -11.84 -8.70 12.63
N PRO A 114 -12.65 -9.50 13.38
CA PRO A 114 -13.16 -9.11 14.69
C PRO A 114 -12.07 -8.89 15.75
N GLU A 115 -10.87 -9.45 15.54
CA GLU A 115 -9.73 -9.28 16.45
C GLU A 115 -8.95 -7.98 16.21
N TRP A 116 -9.27 -7.23 15.14
CA TRP A 116 -8.63 -5.95 14.90
C TRP A 116 -8.99 -4.95 16.00
N VAL A 117 -7.98 -4.30 16.58
CA VAL A 117 -8.14 -3.37 17.71
C VAL A 117 -9.15 -2.25 17.45
N ALA A 118 -9.31 -1.84 16.19
CA ALA A 118 -10.27 -0.81 15.80
C ALA A 118 -11.57 -1.37 15.19
N TYR A 119 -11.80 -2.69 15.19
CA TYR A 119 -12.97 -3.33 14.58
C TYR A 119 -14.28 -2.70 15.07
N GLU A 120 -14.45 -2.53 16.38
CA GLU A 120 -15.68 -1.97 16.93
C GLU A 120 -15.87 -0.49 16.56
N LYS A 121 -14.79 0.31 16.61
CA LYS A 121 -14.83 1.71 16.17
C LYS A 121 -15.16 1.81 14.67
N PHE A 122 -14.62 0.88 13.87
CA PHE A 122 -14.80 0.83 12.44
C PHE A 122 -16.12 0.19 12.01
N ASN A 123 -16.81 -0.62 12.80
CA ASN A 123 -18.06 -1.26 12.37
C ASN A 123 -19.32 -0.73 13.06
N ARG A 124 -19.19 0.00 14.19
CA ARG A 124 -20.34 0.54 14.95
C ARG A 124 -20.74 1.99 14.61
N ARG A 125 -20.33 2.52 13.45
CA ARG A 125 -20.89 3.79 12.92
C ARG A 125 -21.87 3.46 11.82
#